data_AF-A0A7X7R2A6-F1
#
_entry.id   AF-A0A7X7R2A6-F1
#
_cell.length_a   1.000
_cell.length_b   1.000
_cell.length_c   1.000
_cell.angle_alpha   90.00
_cell.angle_beta   90.00
_cell.angle_gamma   90.00
#
_symmetry.space_group_name_H-M   'P 1'
#
loop_
_entity.id
_entity.type
_entity.pdbx_description
1 polymer ?
#
loop_
_entity_poly.entity_id
_entity_poly.type
_entity_poly.pdbx_seq_one_letter_code
_entity_poly.pdbx_strand_id
1 'polypeptide(L)'
;MKTLKILSFLFVLVVLQSCSEKIDLELNDTYPRLVVEGAITDQPGPHFIKVTSTSSYFTDEAPTAISDAEVSISDENSTWILQQ
;
A
#
# COMPACT_ATOMS: atom_id res chain seq x y z
N MET A 1 -27.81 -2.17 49.09
CA MET A 1 -28.08 -1.98 47.63
C MET A 1 -27.20 -0.91 46.98
N LYS A 2 -26.98 0.26 47.61
CA LYS A 2 -26.17 1.35 47.03
C LYS A 2 -24.69 0.99 46.84
N THR A 3 -24.11 0.28 47.81
CA THR A 3 -22.72 -0.24 47.78
C THR A 3 -22.49 -1.30 46.69
N LEU A 4 -23.47 -2.18 46.46
CA LEU A 4 -23.41 -3.19 45.39
C LEU A 4 -23.44 -2.58 43.99
N LYS A 5 -24.22 -1.50 43.80
CA LYS A 5 -24.23 -0.72 42.55
C LYS A 5 -22.89 -0.03 42.29
N ILE A 6 -22.27 0.52 43.33
CA ILE A 6 -20.94 1.16 43.23
C ILE A 6 -19.88 0.13 42.85
N LEU A 7 -19.91 -1.06 43.46
CA LEU A 7 -18.96 -2.13 43.15
C LEU A 7 -19.11 -2.66 41.71
N SER A 8 -20.36 -2.82 41.26
CA SER A 8 -20.66 -3.20 39.87
C SER A 8 -20.21 -2.16 38.87
N PHE A 9 -20.38 -0.87 39.16
CA PHE A 9 -19.91 0.22 38.30
C PHE A 9 -18.38 0.25 38.20
N LEU A 10 -17.67 0.03 39.31
CA LEU A 10 -16.21 -0.04 39.33
C LEU A 10 -15.68 -1.24 38.54
N PHE A 11 -16.36 -2.39 38.61
CA PHE A 11 -16.00 -3.57 37.83
C PHE A 11 -16.10 -3.32 36.32
N VAL A 12 -17.16 -2.64 35.86
CA VAL A 12 -17.32 -2.28 34.44
C VAL A 12 -16.20 -1.37 33.95
N LEU A 13 -15.76 -0.40 34.76
CA LEU A 13 -14.65 0.49 34.42
C LEU A 13 -13.31 -0.23 34.22
N VAL A 14 -13.07 -1.32 34.96
CA VAL A 14 -11.85 -2.13 34.82
C VAL A 14 -11.89 -2.98 33.54
N VAL A 15 -13.06 -3.53 33.20
CA VAL A 15 -13.23 -4.37 32.00
C VAL A 15 -13.13 -3.56 30.70
N LEU A 16 -13.35 -2.24 30.76
CA LEU A 16 -13.23 -1.34 29.59
C LEU A 16 -11.79 -0.88 29.30
N GLN A 17 -10.80 -1.25 30.13
CA GLN A 17 -9.39 -0.90 29.88
C GLN A 17 -8.78 -1.90 28.87
N SER A 18 -8.39 -1.41 27.70
CA SER A 18 -7.62 -2.18 26.71
C SER A 18 -6.17 -1.68 26.72
N CYS A 19 -5.26 -2.48 27.26
CA CYS A 19 -3.83 -2.21 27.13
C CYS A 19 -3.39 -2.54 25.70
N SER A 20 -2.99 -1.52 24.93
CA SER A 20 -2.31 -1.71 23.65
C SER A 20 -0.80 -1.64 23.86
N GLU A 21 -0.08 -2.67 23.44
CA GLU A 21 1.37 -2.62 23.33
C GLU A 21 1.75 -1.98 21.99
N LYS A 22 2.67 -1.00 22.01
CA LYS A 22 3.26 -0.48 20.78
C LYS A 22 4.28 -1.50 20.28
N ILE A 23 4.10 -1.94 19.04
CA ILE A 23 5.13 -2.66 18.30
C ILE A 23 5.93 -1.64 17.48
N ASP A 24 7.24 -1.56 17.73
CA ASP A 24 8.16 -0.82 16.89
C ASP A 24 8.81 -1.81 15.93
N LEU A 25 8.57 -1.63 14.63
CA LEU A 25 9.07 -2.53 13.59
C LEU A 25 10.29 -1.89 12.96
N GLU A 26 11.47 -2.45 13.17
CA GLU A 26 12.67 -2.05 12.41
C GLU A 26 12.64 -2.75 11.06
N LEU A 27 12.09 -2.09 10.04
CA LEU A 27 12.21 -2.56 8.65
C LEU A 27 13.49 -2.01 8.05
N ASN A 28 14.27 -2.87 7.39
CA ASN A 28 15.41 -2.42 6.61
C ASN A 28 14.91 -1.72 5.34
N ASP A 29 15.41 -0.52 5.09
CA ASP A 29 15.27 0.11 3.78
C ASP A 29 16.00 -0.76 2.74
N THR A 30 15.29 -1.02 1.64
CA THR A 30 15.86 -1.69 0.47
C THR A 30 16.02 -0.66 -0.65
N TYR A 31 16.86 -0.97 -1.63
CA TYR A 31 16.99 -0.17 -2.83
C TYR A 31 15.61 0.01 -3.54
N PRO A 32 15.35 1.19 -4.13
CA PRO A 32 14.12 1.43 -4.87
C PRO A 32 13.95 0.43 -6.02
N ARG A 33 12.74 -0.11 -6.17
CA ARG A 33 12.39 -1.04 -7.25
C ARG A 33 11.51 -0.35 -8.28
N LEU A 34 11.68 -0.72 -9.54
CA LEU A 34 10.80 -0.30 -10.62
C LEU A 34 9.47 -1.08 -10.54
N VAL A 35 8.35 -0.35 -10.62
CA VAL A 35 7.01 -0.91 -10.61
C VAL A 35 6.30 -0.47 -11.89
N VAL A 36 5.85 -1.46 -12.66
CA VAL A 36 5.10 -1.24 -13.91
C VAL A 36 3.68 -1.76 -13.70
N GLU A 37 2.71 -0.85 -13.68
CA GLU A 37 1.29 -1.14 -13.58
C GLU A 37 0.66 -0.95 -14.97
N GLY A 38 -0.14 -1.92 -15.44
CA GLY A 38 -0.78 -1.84 -16.75
C GLY A 38 -2.20 -2.40 -16.73
N ALA A 39 -3.12 -1.71 -17.40
CA ALA A 39 -4.47 -2.19 -17.65
C ALA A 39 -4.63 -2.46 -19.15
N ILE A 40 -4.36 -3.71 -19.54
CA ILE A 40 -4.39 -4.17 -20.94
C ILE A 40 -5.69 -4.92 -21.17
N THR A 41 -6.38 -4.62 -22.27
CA THR A 41 -7.67 -5.22 -22.65
C THR A 41 -7.65 -5.65 -24.11
N ASP A 42 -8.67 -6.38 -24.53
CA ASP A 42 -8.91 -6.80 -25.91
C ASP A 42 -9.59 -5.71 -26.77
N GLN A 43 -9.87 -4.54 -26.20
CA GLN A 43 -10.49 -3.42 -26.90
C GLN A 43 -9.44 -2.52 -27.59
N PRO A 44 -9.83 -1.78 -28.65
CA PRO A 44 -8.94 -0.80 -29.27
C PRO A 44 -8.42 0.22 -28.25
N GLY A 45 -7.12 0.48 -28.29
CA GLY A 45 -6.40 1.33 -27.32
C GLY A 45 -6.73 2.83 -27.39
N PRO A 46 -6.02 3.66 -26.59
CA PRO A 46 -4.78 3.34 -25.86
C PRO A 46 -5.00 2.54 -24.56
N HIS A 47 -4.09 1.61 -24.29
CA HIS A 47 -4.05 0.90 -23.01
C HIS A 47 -3.34 1.73 -21.95
N PHE A 48 -3.78 1.64 -20.70
CA PHE A 48 -3.21 2.41 -19.62
C PHE A 48 -1.95 1.74 -19.07
N ILE A 49 -0.88 2.51 -18.92
CA ILE A 49 0.33 2.10 -18.21
C ILE A 49 0.80 3.19 -17.25
N LYS A 50 1.38 2.77 -16.13
CA LYS A 50 1.94 3.65 -15.12
C LYS A 50 3.23 3.05 -14.60
N VAL A 51 4.31 3.82 -14.68
CA VAL A 51 5.63 3.42 -14.21
C VAL A 51 6.00 4.25 -12.99
N THR A 52 6.34 3.58 -11.89
CA THR A 52 6.74 4.24 -10.63
C THR A 52 7.96 3.57 -10.01
N SER A 53 8.60 4.26 -9.07
CA SER A 53 9.62 3.71 -8.18
C SER A 53 9.09 3.61 -6.75
N THR A 54 9.37 2.50 -6.07
CA THR A 54 8.96 2.29 -4.67
C THR A 54 9.60 3.31 -3.72
N SER A 55 8.82 3.85 -2.79
CA SER A 55 9.30 4.63 -1.64
C SER A 55 9.47 3.77 -0.38
N SER A 56 10.14 4.31 0.64
CA SER A 56 10.28 3.64 1.94
C SER A 56 8.94 3.57 2.66
N TYR A 57 8.74 2.52 3.46
CA TYR A 57 7.51 2.31 4.22
C TYR A 57 7.28 3.40 5.28
N PHE A 58 8.36 3.90 5.89
CA PHE A 58 8.28 4.91 6.95
C PHE A 58 8.33 6.34 6.43
N THR A 59 8.45 6.53 5.11
CA THR A 59 8.35 7.85 4.50
C THR A 59 6.91 8.10 4.07
N ASP A 60 6.37 9.28 4.41
CA ASP A 60 5.08 9.76 3.88
C ASP A 60 5.16 10.20 2.40
N GLU A 61 6.13 9.65 1.65
CA GLU A 61 6.39 9.98 0.26
C GLU A 61 5.61 9.05 -0.68
N ALA A 62 4.86 9.65 -1.59
CA ALA A 62 4.21 8.90 -2.67
C ALA A 62 5.25 8.26 -3.60
N PRO A 63 4.94 7.09 -4.22
CA PRO A 63 5.80 6.49 -5.23
C PRO A 63 6.15 7.49 -6.34
N THR A 64 7.43 7.58 -6.69
CA THR A 64 7.89 8.54 -7.70
C THR A 64 7.48 8.06 -9.08
N ALA A 65 6.72 8.88 -9.83
CA ALA A 65 6.37 8.60 -11.22
C ALA A 65 7.59 8.76 -12.13
N ILE A 66 7.75 7.83 -13.08
CA ILE A 66 8.83 7.85 -14.08
C ILE A 66 8.20 8.22 -15.41
N SER A 67 8.62 9.33 -16.03
CA SER A 67 8.04 9.84 -17.28
C SER A 67 8.75 9.35 -18.54
N ASP A 68 10.02 8.97 -18.43
CA ASP A 68 10.89 8.72 -19.59
C ASP A 68 11.12 7.21 -19.81
N ALA A 69 10.15 6.39 -19.40
CA ALA A 69 10.20 4.94 -19.56
C ALA A 69 9.62 4.52 -20.91
N GLU A 70 10.37 3.71 -21.67
CA GLU A 70 9.84 2.97 -22.81
C GLU A 70 9.31 1.62 -22.34
N VAL A 71 8.01 1.38 -22.52
CA VAL A 71 7.36 0.13 -22.13
C VAL A 71 6.88 -0.59 -23.37
N SER A 72 7.27 -1.84 -23.54
CA SER A 72 6.82 -2.69 -24.66
C SER A 72 6.23 -4.00 -24.16
N ILE A 73 5.16 -4.47 -24.79
CA ILE A 73 4.64 -5.83 -24.65
C ILE A 73 5.00 -6.61 -25.90
N SER A 74 5.53 -7.82 -25.73
CA SER A 74 5.90 -8.70 -26.84
C SER A 74 5.30 -10.10 -26.67
N ASP A 75 4.88 -10.71 -27.78
CA ASP A 75 4.62 -12.14 -27.88
C ASP A 75 5.65 -12.81 -28.84
N GLU A 76 5.40 -14.06 -29.24
CA GLU A 76 6.32 -14.79 -30.13
C GLU A 76 6.44 -14.17 -31.54
N ASN A 77 5.47 -13.34 -31.96
CA ASN A 77 5.34 -12.84 -33.34
C ASN A 77 5.37 -11.31 -33.44
N SER A 78 5.14 -10.57 -32.37
CA SER A 78 4.85 -9.13 -32.42
C SER A 78 5.27 -8.42 -31.14
N THR A 79 5.59 -7.14 -31.27
CA THR A 79 5.96 -6.25 -30.15
C THR A 79 5.22 -4.93 -30.32
N TRP A 80 4.56 -4.48 -29.26
CA TRP A 80 3.79 -3.26 -29.19
C TRP A 80 4.40 -2.33 -28.14
N ILE A 81 4.71 -1.10 -28.55
CA ILE A 81 5.16 -0.05 -27.63
C ILE A 81 3.93 0.60 -27.01
N LEU A 82 3.91 0.68 -25.68
CA LEU A 82 2.86 1.30 -24.90
C LEU A 82 3.23 2.75 -24.60
N GLN A 83 2.22 3.62 -24.64
CA GLN A 83 2.36 5.04 -24.32
C GLN A 83 1.84 5.26 -22.90
N GLN A 84 2.60 6.01 -22.10
CA GLN A 84 2.26 6.39 -20.73
C GLN A 84 1.22 7.51 -20.67
#